data_AF-A0A399SCN8-F1
#
_entry.id   AF-A0A399SCN8-F1
#
_cell.length_a   1.000
_cell.length_b   1.000
_cell.length_c   1.000
_cell.angle_alpha   90.00
_cell.angle_beta   90.00
_cell.angle_gamma   90.00
#
_symmetry.space_group_name_H-M   'P 1'
#
loop_
_entity.id
_entity.type
_entity.pdbx_description
1 polymer ?
#
loop_
_entity_poly.entity_id
_entity_poly.type
_entity_poly.pdbx_seq_one_letter_code
_entity_poly.pdbx_strand_id
1 'polypeptide(L)'
;MEHTNWDEQAYKDLNTYFKIKIELMLQNDPALAANTLQLEDLVAQFNSEDQERWTEFLRLDKQKMEIDMWNHLNGNGTRFQPGVGFVNPDDDTTW
;
A
#
# COMPACT_ATOMS: atom_id res chain seq x y z
N MET A 1 -22.70 4.38 -14.58
CA MET A 1 -21.26 4.67 -14.37
C MET A 1 -20.66 3.36 -13.91
N GLU A 2 -19.82 2.74 -14.74
CA GLU A 2 -19.15 1.49 -14.35
C GLU A 2 -18.26 1.82 -13.15
N HIS A 3 -18.63 1.30 -11.98
CA HIS A 3 -17.75 1.29 -10.84
C HIS A 3 -16.48 0.57 -11.29
N THR A 4 -15.40 1.33 -11.38
CA THR A 4 -14.05 0.87 -11.65
C THR A 4 -13.85 -0.45 -10.92
N ASN A 5 -13.61 -1.54 -11.66
CA ASN A 5 -13.26 -2.88 -11.16
C ASN A 5 -11.88 -2.85 -10.47
N TRP A 6 -11.68 -1.93 -9.53
CA TRP A 6 -10.55 -2.00 -8.62
C TRP A 6 -10.94 -3.01 -7.55
N ASP A 7 -10.13 -4.05 -7.41
CA ASP A 7 -10.38 -5.11 -6.46
C ASP A 7 -9.94 -4.66 -5.07
N GLU A 8 -10.84 -3.96 -4.39
CA GLU A 8 -10.62 -3.43 -3.04
C GLU A 8 -10.23 -4.54 -2.05
N GLN A 9 -10.85 -5.70 -2.17
CA GLN A 9 -10.60 -6.83 -1.29
C GLN A 9 -9.19 -7.36 -1.51
N ALA A 10 -8.81 -7.61 -2.77
CA ALA A 10 -7.46 -8.04 -3.10
C ALA A 10 -6.40 -7.02 -2.67
N TYR A 11 -6.68 -5.72 -2.81
CA TYR A 11 -5.78 -4.67 -2.33
C TYR A 11 -5.60 -4.71 -0.81
N LYS A 12 -6.69 -4.82 -0.04
CA LYS A 12 -6.63 -4.91 1.43
C LYS A 12 -5.90 -6.17 1.89
N ASP A 13 -6.15 -7.30 1.24
CA ASP A 13 -5.51 -8.58 1.57
C ASP A 13 -4.00 -8.51 1.30
N LEU A 14 -3.58 -7.98 0.14
CA LEU A 14 -2.16 -7.80 -0.19
C LEU A 14 -1.48 -6.76 0.71
N ASN A 15 -2.14 -5.64 0.99
CA ASN A 15 -1.61 -4.61 1.90
C ASN A 15 -1.36 -5.18 3.30
N THR A 16 -2.32 -5.93 3.83
CA THR A 16 -2.21 -6.60 5.13
C THR A 16 -1.10 -7.64 5.11
N TYR A 17 -1.04 -8.47 4.06
CA TYR A 17 -0.01 -9.47 3.87
C TYR A 17 1.39 -8.86 3.91
N PHE A 18 1.64 -7.81 3.12
CA PHE A 18 2.94 -7.17 3.05
C PHE A 18 3.30 -6.42 4.32
N LYS A 19 2.34 -5.78 5.00
CA LYS A 19 2.57 -5.15 6.29
C LYS A 19 3.07 -6.17 7.32
N ILE A 20 2.36 -7.28 7.48
CA ILE A 20 2.75 -8.35 8.41
C ILE A 20 4.11 -8.93 8.02
N LYS A 21 4.36 -9.17 6.73
CA LYS A 21 5.62 -9.74 6.25
C LYS A 21 6.81 -8.82 6.53
N ILE A 22 6.67 -7.53 6.25
CA ILE A 22 7.71 -6.53 6.50
C ILE A 22 7.94 -6.39 8.01
N GLU A 23 6.88 -6.33 8.82
CA GLU A 23 6.99 -6.31 10.28
C GLU A 23 7.77 -7.53 10.81
N LEU A 24 7.44 -8.73 10.32
CA LEU A 24 8.16 -9.95 10.68
C LEU A 24 9.63 -9.92 10.23
N MET A 25 9.94 -9.36 9.05
CA MET A 25 11.33 -9.23 8.60
C MET A 25 12.12 -8.25 9.46
N LEU A 26 11.52 -7.11 9.83
CA LEU A 26 12.13 -6.13 10.73
C LEU A 26 12.31 -6.67 12.15
N GLN A 27 11.41 -7.54 12.62
CA GLN A 27 11.53 -8.21 13.91
C GLN A 27 12.64 -9.27 13.91
N ASN A 28 12.76 -10.06 12.84
CA ASN A 28 13.75 -11.12 12.73
C ASN A 28 15.17 -10.57 12.48
N ASP A 29 15.29 -9.43 11.81
CA ASP A 29 16.57 -8.76 11.63
C ASP A 29 16.46 -7.27 12.04
N PRO A 30 16.69 -6.96 13.33
CA PRO A 30 16.64 -5.58 13.82
C PRO A 30 17.75 -4.69 13.24
N ALA A 31 18.77 -5.24 12.57
CA ALA A 31 19.75 -4.45 11.84
C ALA A 31 19.18 -3.86 10.54
N LEU A 32 18.10 -4.46 10.00
CA LEU A 32 17.32 -3.89 8.90
C LEU A 32 16.51 -2.67 9.35
N ALA A 33 16.07 -2.61 10.60
CA ALA A 33 15.34 -1.47 11.15
C ALA A 33 16.25 -0.27 11.49
N ALA A 34 17.54 -0.51 11.73
CA ALA A 34 18.52 0.53 12.08
C ALA A 34 19.16 1.20 10.85
N ASN A 35 19.15 0.53 9.69
CA ASN A 35 19.63 1.09 8.44
C ASN A 35 18.48 1.73 7.66
N THR A 36 18.78 2.82 6.96
CA THR A 36 17.94 3.51 5.97
C THR A 36 17.67 2.64 4.72
N LEU A 37 17.34 1.36 4.92
CA LEU A 37 16.94 0.46 3.86
C LEU A 37 15.65 0.97 3.24
N GLN A 38 15.66 1.11 1.92
CA GLN A 38 14.46 1.46 1.21
C GLN A 38 13.56 0.23 1.11
N LEU A 39 12.26 0.45 0.99
CA LEU A 39 11.28 -0.63 0.81
C LEU A 39 11.66 -1.55 -0.36
N GLU A 40 12.29 -0.99 -1.39
CA GLU A 40 12.83 -1.70 -2.55
C GLU A 40 13.88 -2.75 -2.18
N ASP A 41 14.75 -2.46 -1.20
CA ASP A 41 15.79 -3.40 -0.74
C ASP A 41 15.19 -4.55 0.08
N LEU A 42 14.08 -4.31 0.78
CA LEU A 42 13.35 -5.35 1.51
C LEU A 42 12.60 -6.27 0.53
N VAL A 43 11.96 -5.69 -0.48
CA VAL A 43 11.26 -6.44 -1.52
C VAL A 43 12.25 -7.28 -2.35
N ALA A 44 13.47 -6.80 -2.56
CA ALA A 44 14.51 -7.58 -3.24
C ALA A 44 14.86 -8.89 -2.52
N GLN A 45 14.61 -8.99 -1.21
CA GLN A 45 14.82 -10.20 -0.41
C GLN A 45 13.61 -11.14 -0.40
N PHE A 46 12.48 -10.74 -0.98
CA PHE A 46 11.30 -11.59 -1.07
C PHE A 46 11.55 -12.77 -2.01
N ASN A 47 10.82 -13.87 -1.80
CA ASN A 47 10.85 -14.99 -2.72
C ASN A 47 10.10 -14.65 -4.03
N SER A 48 10.22 -15.49 -5.06
CA SER A 48 9.63 -15.21 -6.37
C SER A 48 8.09 -15.07 -6.33
N GLU A 49 7.40 -15.88 -5.53
CA GLU A 49 5.93 -15.78 -5.40
C GLU A 49 5.50 -14.46 -4.75
N ASP A 50 6.26 -13.98 -3.77
CA ASP A 50 6.02 -12.73 -3.08
C ASP A 50 6.32 -11.52 -3.98
N GLN A 51 7.33 -11.60 -4.84
CA GLN A 51 7.63 -10.57 -5.84
C GLN A 51 6.50 -10.44 -6.88
N GLU A 52 5.90 -11.57 -7.29
CA GLU A 52 4.71 -11.55 -8.15
C GLU A 52 3.52 -10.88 -7.46
N ARG A 53 3.25 -11.24 -6.20
CA ARG A 53 2.20 -10.60 -5.38
C ARG A 53 2.47 -9.11 -5.15
N TRP A 54 3.74 -8.72 -5.03
CA TRP A 54 4.14 -7.34 -4.83
C TRP A 54 3.89 -6.50 -6.09
N THR A 55 4.17 -7.09 -7.26
CA THR A 55 3.86 -6.47 -8.55
C THR A 55 2.36 -6.24 -8.70
N GLU A 56 1.54 -7.22 -8.29
CA GLU A 56 0.09 -7.09 -8.30
C GLU A 56 -0.41 -6.03 -7.29
N PHE A 57 0.19 -5.97 -6.11
CA PHE A 57 -0.09 -4.93 -5.13
C PHE A 57 0.20 -3.53 -5.69
N LEU A 58 1.37 -3.31 -6.30
CA LEU A 58 1.73 -2.03 -6.92
C LEU A 58 0.77 -1.63 -8.05
N ARG A 59 0.28 -2.62 -8.82
CA ARG A 59 -0.72 -2.39 -9.87
C ARG A 59 -2.03 -1.86 -9.27
N LEU A 60 -2.50 -2.48 -8.18
CA LEU A 60 -3.71 -2.07 -7.48
C LEU A 60 -3.54 -0.74 -6.74
N ASP A 61 -2.37 -0.51 -6.12
CA ASP A 61 -2.03 0.75 -5.45
C ASP A 61 -2.05 1.93 -6.42
N LYS A 62 -1.48 1.76 -7.61
CA LYS A 62 -1.57 2.77 -8.67
C LYS A 62 -3.01 3.09 -9.06
N GLN A 63 -3.87 2.07 -9.18
CA GLN A 63 -5.29 2.26 -9.47
C GLN A 63 -6.01 3.02 -8.35
N LYS A 64 -5.73 2.67 -7.08
CA LYS A 64 -6.26 3.39 -5.91
C LYS A 64 -5.82 4.86 -5.94
N MET A 65 -4.54 5.14 -6.18
CA MET A 65 -4.03 6.50 -6.28
C MET A 65 -4.69 7.29 -7.42
N GLU A 66 -4.90 6.68 -8.58
CA GLU A 66 -5.61 7.30 -9.71
C GLU A 66 -7.06 7.64 -9.36
N ILE A 67 -7.77 6.74 -8.67
CA ILE A 67 -9.13 6.96 -8.17
C ILE A 67 -9.15 8.08 -7.13
N ASP A 68 -8.24 8.08 -6.15
CA ASP A 68 -8.14 9.10 -5.11
C ASP A 68 -7.83 10.48 -5.70
N MET A 69 -6.91 10.56 -6.66
CA MET A 69 -6.63 11.79 -7.40
C MET A 69 -7.87 12.29 -8.17
N TRP A 70 -8.57 11.40 -8.87
CA TRP A 70 -9.77 11.76 -9.62
C TRP A 70 -10.88 12.27 -8.68
N ASN A 71 -11.09 11.59 -7.55
CA ASN A 71 -12.04 12.02 -6.53
C ASN A 71 -11.67 13.39 -5.95
N HIS A 72 -10.38 13.61 -5.66
CA HIS A 72 -9.87 14.87 -5.14
C HIS A 72 -10.11 16.04 -6.10
N LEU A 73 -9.81 15.85 -7.40
CA LEU A 73 -10.01 16.87 -8.43
C LEU A 73 -11.49 17.19 -8.69
N ASN A 74 -12.39 16.22 -8.48
CA ASN A 74 -13.84 16.41 -8.64
C ASN A 74 -14.53 16.93 -7.38
N GLY A 75 -13.79 17.23 -6.31
CA GLY A 75 -14.35 17.80 -5.07
C GLY A 75 -15.15 16.80 -4.21
N ASN A 76 -15.20 15.53 -4.60
CA ASN A 76 -15.82 14.43 -3.85
C ASN A 76 -14.78 13.60 -3.08
N GLY A 77 -13.50 13.98 -3.13
CA GLY A 77 -12.40 13.16 -2.66
C GLY A 77 -11.82 13.56 -1.31
N THR A 78 -11.22 12.52 -0.75
CA THR A 78 -10.26 12.50 0.33
C THR A 78 -9.31 13.70 0.35
N ARG A 79 -9.12 14.34 1.52
CA ARG A 79 -8.15 15.45 1.63
C ARG A 79 -6.73 14.90 1.48
N PHE A 80 -5.97 15.45 0.54
CA PHE A 80 -4.54 15.21 0.47
C PHE A 80 -3.84 15.97 1.61
N GLN A 81 -3.19 15.23 2.50
CA GLN A 81 -2.27 15.79 3.49
C GLN A 81 -0.82 15.56 3.05
N PRO A 82 -0.03 16.65 2.88
CA PRO A 82 1.40 16.54 2.61
C PRO A 82 2.09 15.71 3.70
N GLY A 83 2.78 14.64 3.30
CA GLY A 83 3.49 13.72 4.22
C GLY A 83 2.71 12.48 4.64
N VAL A 84 1.38 12.42 4.41
CA VAL A 84 0.52 11.26 4.76
C VAL A 84 -0.21 10.70 3.53
N GLY A 85 -0.52 11.52 2.52
CA GLY A 85 -1.24 11.13 1.31
C GLY A 85 -2.73 11.49 1.37
N PHE A 86 -3.57 10.73 0.67
CA PHE A 86 -5.03 10.91 0.69
C PHE A 86 -5.61 10.23 1.94
N VAL A 87 -6.07 11.02 2.92
CA VAL A 87 -6.58 10.52 4.22
C VAL A 87 -8.10 10.34 4.19
N ASN A 88 -8.57 9.10 4.02
CA ASN A 88 -10.01 8.80 4.01
C ASN A 88 -10.55 8.87 5.44
N PRO A 89 -11.56 9.70 5.74
CA PRO A 89 -12.15 9.74 7.08
C PRO A 89 -12.88 8.44 7.45
N ASP A 90 -13.25 7.62 6.46
CA ASP A 90 -13.80 6.27 6.63
C ASP A 90 -12.72 5.17 6.62
N ASP A 91 -11.46 5.48 6.27
CA ASP A 91 -10.32 4.65 6.68
C ASP A 91 -10.13 4.95 8.15
N ASP A 92 -10.95 4.31 8.97
CA ASP A 92 -10.84 4.27 10.42
C ASP A 92 -9.46 3.67 10.72
N THR A 93 -8.43 4.51 10.72
CA THR A 93 -7.10 4.21 11.22
C THR A 93 -7.13 4.15 12.75
N THR A 94 -8.17 3.54 13.33
CA THR A 94 -8.04 2.82 14.59
C THR A 94 -7.46 1.44 14.26
N TRP A 95 -6.14 1.46 14.12
CA TRP A 95 -5.26 0.31 14.18
C TRP A 95 -5.16 -0.23 15.60
#